data_AF-A0A849QS11-F1
#
_entry.id   AF-A0A849QS11-F1
#
_cell.length_a   1.000
_cell.length_b   1.000
_cell.length_c   1.000
_cell.angle_alpha   90.00
_cell.angle_beta   90.00
_cell.angle_gamma   90.00
#
_symmetry.space_group_name_H-M   'P 1'
#
loop_
_entity.id
_entity.type
_entity.pdbx_description
1 polymer ?
#
loop_
_entity_poly.entity_id
_entity_poly.type
_entity_poly.pdbx_seq_one_letter_code
_entity_poly.pdbx_strand_id
1 'polypeptide(L)'
;KDTPRSCLEPIEMMCLLNGIDTDIMSEKNTTASLKIYECPFNDVLVGIVPNIVVCRNYFKGMAHAVNPEVSVMQPNKKCHEDDQCEFIVKVTL
;
A
#
# COMPACT_ATOMS: atom_id res chain seq x y z
N LYS A 1 -0.10 -11.30 -17.35
CA LYS A 1 -1.28 -11.24 -16.45
C LYS A 1 -0.80 -10.55 -15.20
N ASP A 2 -1.45 -9.48 -14.81
CA ASP A 2 -1.07 -8.71 -13.62
C ASP A 2 -1.35 -9.55 -12.39
N THR A 3 -0.28 -9.92 -11.69
CA THR A 3 -0.40 -10.70 -10.45
C THR A 3 -0.85 -9.77 -9.32
N PRO A 4 -1.44 -10.30 -8.23
CA PRO A 4 -1.65 -9.51 -7.03
C PRO A 4 -0.36 -8.82 -6.56
N ARG A 5 0.80 -9.51 -6.65
CA ARG A 5 2.11 -8.93 -6.30
C ARG A 5 2.46 -7.72 -7.16
N SER A 6 2.26 -7.80 -8.47
CA SER A 6 2.57 -6.69 -9.40
C SER A 6 1.82 -5.39 -9.05
N CYS A 7 0.66 -5.48 -8.41
CA CYS A 7 -0.09 -4.31 -7.94
C CYS A 7 0.53 -3.62 -6.71
N LEU A 8 1.46 -4.29 -6.00
CA LEU A 8 2.16 -3.77 -4.82
C LEU A 8 3.57 -3.26 -5.14
N GLU A 9 4.19 -3.70 -6.24
CA GLU A 9 5.56 -3.30 -6.62
C GLU A 9 5.76 -1.77 -6.73
N PRO A 10 4.84 -0.99 -7.33
CA PRO A 10 5.02 0.46 -7.37
C PRO A 10 5.00 1.11 -5.99
N ILE A 11 4.27 0.48 -5.05
CA ILE A 11 4.15 0.92 -3.67
C ILE A 11 5.43 0.61 -2.91
N GLU A 12 5.91 -0.63 -3.01
CA GLU A 12 7.18 -1.08 -2.44
C GLU A 12 8.34 -0.22 -2.94
N MET A 13 8.43 0.01 -4.25
CA MET A 13 9.46 0.86 -4.85
C MET A 13 9.46 2.27 -4.25
N MET A 14 8.28 2.88 -4.05
CA MET A 14 8.18 4.20 -3.45
C MET A 14 8.69 4.22 -2.01
N CYS A 15 8.36 3.21 -1.20
CA CYS A 15 8.87 3.08 0.15
C CYS A 15 10.39 2.93 0.18
N LEU A 16 10.95 2.05 -0.66
CA LEU A 16 12.39 1.86 -0.78
C LEU A 16 13.13 3.14 -1.16
N LEU A 17 12.57 3.96 -2.06
CA LEU A 17 13.14 5.25 -2.44
C LEU A 17 13.14 6.27 -1.29
N ASN A 18 12.28 6.09 -0.29
CA ASN A 18 12.25 6.90 0.92
C ASN A 18 13.07 6.29 2.08
N GLY A 19 13.79 5.18 1.83
CA GLY A 19 14.53 4.47 2.87
C GLY A 19 13.63 3.73 3.87
N ILE A 20 12.39 3.41 3.48
CA ILE A 20 11.41 2.74 4.32
C ILE A 20 11.41 1.25 3.99
N ASP A 21 11.61 0.43 5.01
CA ASP A 21 11.53 -1.03 4.90
C ASP A 21 10.09 -1.51 4.66
N THR A 22 9.98 -2.57 3.87
CA THR A 22 8.71 -3.22 3.54
C THR A 22 8.84 -4.73 3.43
N ASP A 23 7.74 -5.44 3.71
CA ASP A 23 7.67 -6.89 3.55
C ASP A 23 6.43 -7.32 2.76
N ILE A 24 6.62 -8.07 1.67
CA ILE A 24 5.52 -8.72 0.93
C ILE A 24 5.28 -10.10 1.53
N MET A 25 4.16 -10.27 2.24
CA MET A 25 3.97 -11.37 3.21
C MET A 25 3.04 -12.50 2.76
N SER A 26 2.42 -12.42 1.59
CA SER A 26 1.49 -13.44 1.14
C SER A 26 1.30 -13.31 -0.35
N GLU A 27 1.48 -14.37 -1.12
CA GLU A 27 0.93 -14.49 -2.47
C GLU A 27 0.06 -15.74 -2.51
N LYS A 28 -1.25 -15.54 -2.48
CA LYS A 28 -2.23 -16.55 -2.91
C LYS A 28 -2.65 -16.19 -4.33
N ASN A 29 -3.21 -17.13 -5.08
CA ASN A 29 -3.61 -16.95 -6.48
C ASN A 29 -4.34 -15.63 -6.80
N THR A 30 -5.05 -15.06 -5.83
CA THR A 30 -5.85 -13.84 -6.00
C THR A 30 -5.53 -12.75 -4.98
N THR A 31 -4.54 -12.89 -4.10
CA THR A 31 -4.33 -11.93 -3.01
C THR A 31 -2.85 -11.76 -2.67
N ALA A 32 -2.43 -10.51 -2.48
CA ALA A 32 -1.13 -10.21 -1.91
C ALA A 32 -1.19 -9.14 -0.81
N SER A 33 -0.23 -9.17 0.12
CA SER A 33 -0.11 -8.15 1.16
C SER A 33 1.29 -7.53 1.22
N LEU A 34 1.35 -6.25 1.55
CA LEU A 34 2.55 -5.45 1.76
C LEU A 34 2.48 -4.79 3.14
N LYS A 35 3.48 -5.06 3.97
CA LYS A 35 3.70 -4.36 5.23
C LYS A 35 4.68 -3.23 5.02
N ILE A 36 4.44 -2.10 5.68
CA ILE A 36 5.26 -0.89 5.62
C ILE A 36 5.51 -0.42 7.06
N TYR A 37 6.78 -0.37 7.45
CA TYR A 37 7.17 -0.13 8.84
C TYR A 37 7.19 1.35 9.25
N GLU A 38 7.25 2.25 8.27
CA GLU A 38 7.21 3.71 8.46
C GLU A 38 6.21 4.38 7.53
N CYS A 39 5.81 5.62 7.83
CA CYS A 39 4.83 6.33 7.02
C CYS A 39 5.54 7.13 5.90
N PRO A 40 5.36 6.78 4.61
CA PRO A 40 5.95 7.54 3.50
C PRO A 40 5.31 8.94 3.32
N PHE A 41 4.21 9.21 4.01
CA PHE A 41 3.49 10.48 3.94
C PHE A 41 3.60 11.30 5.21
N ASN A 42 4.58 11.00 6.08
CA ASN A 42 4.68 11.70 7.36
C ASN A 42 4.87 13.21 7.19
N ASP A 43 5.59 13.61 6.13
CA ASP A 43 5.89 15.00 5.79
C ASP A 43 5.09 15.52 4.56
N VAL A 44 4.23 14.69 3.98
CA VAL A 44 3.49 15.03 2.76
C VAL A 44 2.16 15.68 3.11
N LEU A 45 1.97 16.93 2.68
CA LEU A 45 0.73 17.72 2.89
C LEU A 45 0.35 17.89 4.37
N VAL A 46 1.34 17.86 5.26
CA VAL A 46 1.16 18.05 6.71
C VAL A 46 0.38 19.33 7.00
N GLY A 47 -0.65 19.21 7.84
CA GLY A 47 -1.51 20.33 8.24
C GLY A 47 -2.57 20.73 7.21
N ILE A 48 -2.57 20.16 6.00
CA ILE A 48 -3.57 20.41 4.96
C ILE A 48 -4.55 19.25 4.85
N VAL A 49 -4.02 18.02 4.73
CA VAL A 49 -4.83 16.80 4.57
C VAL A 49 -4.33 15.75 5.56
N PRO A 50 -5.22 15.01 6.25
CA PRO A 50 -4.79 13.92 7.13
C PRO A 50 -3.99 12.87 6.34
N ASN A 51 -2.84 12.44 6.87
CA ASN A 51 -1.93 11.49 6.22
C ASN A 51 -2.65 10.22 5.76
N ILE A 52 -3.64 9.74 6.52
CA ILE A 52 -4.47 8.58 6.16
C ILE A 52 -5.25 8.77 4.85
N VAL A 53 -5.73 9.98 4.56
CA VAL A 53 -6.49 10.27 3.35
C VAL A 53 -5.55 10.23 2.13
N VAL A 54 -4.38 10.85 2.25
CA VAL A 54 -3.34 10.82 1.21
C VAL A 54 -2.92 9.39 0.94
N CYS A 55 -2.54 8.68 2.00
CA CYS A 55 -2.17 7.27 2.00
C CYS A 55 -3.18 6.40 1.26
N ARG A 56 -4.45 6.40 1.69
CA ARG A 56 -5.49 5.55 1.11
C ARG A 56 -5.69 5.82 -0.38
N ASN A 57 -5.74 7.09 -0.77
CA ASN A 57 -6.03 7.46 -2.16
C ASN A 57 -4.82 7.19 -3.07
N TYR A 58 -3.60 7.50 -2.59
CA TYR A 58 -2.38 7.28 -3.34
C TYR A 58 -2.15 5.79 -3.60
N PHE A 59 -2.20 4.95 -2.55
CA PHE A 59 -1.98 3.51 -2.72
C PHE A 59 -3.05 2.86 -3.59
N LYS A 60 -4.32 3.27 -3.45
CA LYS A 60 -5.38 2.81 -4.35
C LYS A 60 -5.09 3.19 -5.80
N GLY A 61 -4.68 4.44 -6.05
CA GLY A 61 -4.33 4.91 -7.39
C GLY A 61 -3.17 4.14 -8.00
N MET A 62 -2.11 3.86 -7.23
CA MET A 62 -0.94 3.11 -7.70
C MET A 62 -1.31 1.67 -8.08
N ALA A 63 -2.10 0.99 -7.24
CA ALA A 63 -2.57 -0.37 -7.55
C ALA A 63 -3.50 -0.38 -8.78
N HIS A 64 -4.40 0.61 -8.90
CA HIS A 64 -5.32 0.75 -10.04
C HIS A 64 -4.62 1.14 -11.35
N ALA A 65 -3.45 1.77 -11.29
CA ALA A 65 -2.62 2.01 -12.46
C ALA A 65 -2.04 0.72 -13.07
N VAL A 66 -1.82 -0.31 -12.24
CA VAL A 66 -1.39 -1.64 -12.68
C VAL A 66 -2.57 -2.50 -13.10
N ASN A 67 -3.60 -2.59 -12.25
CA ASN A 67 -4.82 -3.34 -12.54
C ASN A 67 -6.05 -2.58 -12.00
N PRO A 68 -6.91 -2.00 -12.87
CA PRO A 68 -8.06 -1.22 -12.44
C PRO A 68 -9.16 -2.06 -11.75
N GLU A 69 -9.14 -3.39 -11.91
CA GLU A 69 -10.13 -4.32 -11.35
C GLU A 69 -9.72 -4.88 -9.97
N VAL A 70 -8.56 -4.48 -9.45
CA VAL A 70 -8.08 -4.94 -8.13
C VAL A 70 -8.82 -4.22 -7.01
N SER A 71 -9.14 -4.97 -5.95
CA SER A 71 -9.62 -4.40 -4.69
C SER A 71 -8.45 -4.14 -3.76
N VAL A 72 -8.43 -2.96 -3.12
CA VAL A 72 -7.37 -2.54 -2.20
C VAL A 72 -7.96 -2.32 -0.81
N MET A 73 -7.33 -2.91 0.20
CA MET A 73 -7.71 -2.79 1.60
C MET A 73 -6.49 -2.42 2.44
N GLN A 74 -6.73 -1.77 3.58
CA GLN A 74 -5.68 -1.42 4.54
C GLN A 74 -6.14 -1.78 5.96
N PRO A 75 -5.99 -3.06 6.38
CA PRO A 75 -6.47 -3.52 7.68
C PRO A 75 -5.69 -2.94 8.86
N ASN A 76 -4.36 -2.82 8.73
CA ASN A 76 -3.47 -2.27 9.76
C ASN A 76 -2.92 -0.91 9.33
N LYS A 77 -2.87 0.03 10.26
CA LYS A 77 -2.55 1.44 10.01
C LYS A 77 -1.72 1.99 11.16
N LYS A 78 -0.45 2.27 10.90
CA LYS A 78 0.45 2.92 11.86
C LYS A 78 -0.09 4.26 12.40
N CYS A 79 -0.83 4.99 11.56
CA CYS A 79 -1.51 6.23 11.95
C CYS A 79 -2.73 6.04 12.88
N HIS A 80 -3.09 4.80 13.19
CA HIS A 80 -4.13 4.42 14.16
C HIS A 80 -3.53 3.51 15.27
N GLU A 81 -2.31 3.80 15.69
CA GLU A 81 -1.64 3.13 16.83
C GLU A 81 -1.15 1.69 16.56
N ASP A 82 -1.25 1.18 15.33
CA ASP A 82 -0.58 -0.08 14.96
C ASP A 82 0.95 0.12 14.81
N ASP A 83 1.72 -0.97 14.93
CA ASP A 83 3.18 -0.90 14.74
C ASP A 83 3.59 -0.59 13.29
N GLN A 84 2.73 -0.94 12.33
CA GLN A 84 2.99 -0.86 10.90
C GLN A 84 1.70 -0.60 10.10
N CYS A 85 1.85 -0.18 8.84
CA CYS A 85 0.76 -0.22 7.88
C CYS A 85 0.77 -1.56 7.14
N GLU A 86 -0.42 -2.10 6.84
CA GLU A 86 -0.55 -3.26 5.94
C GLU A 86 -1.54 -2.93 4.83
N PHE A 87 -1.13 -3.18 3.59
CA PHE A 87 -1.93 -3.06 2.39
C PHE A 87 -2.18 -4.43 1.81
N ILE A 88 -3.44 -4.71 1.48
CA ILE A 88 -3.85 -5.96 0.86
C ILE A 88 -4.47 -5.63 -0.49
N VAL A 89 -3.98 -6.29 -1.53
CA VAL A 89 -4.58 -6.25 -2.87
C VAL A 89 -5.21 -7.60 -3.18
N LYS A 90 -6.41 -7.56 -3.76
CA LYS A 90 -7.14 -8.75 -4.18
C LYS A 90 -7.56 -8.62 -5.65
N VAL A 91 -7.04 -9.49 -6.50
CA VAL A 91 -7.40 -9.56 -7.92
C VAL A 91 -8.68 -10.38 -8.05
N THR A 92 -9.65 -9.83 -8.77
CA THR A 92 -10.91 -10.53 -9.12
C THR A 92 -10.62 -11.44 -10.31
N LEU A 93 -11.07 -12.71 -10.25
CA LEU A 93 -10.91 -13.68 -11.35
C LEU A 93 -12.07 -13.61 -12.33
#